data_AF-A0A2N5FAZ9-F1
#
_entry.id   AF-A0A2N5FAZ9-F1
#
_cell.length_a   1.000
_cell.length_b   1.000
_cell.length_c   1.000
_cell.angle_alpha   90.00
_cell.angle_beta   90.00
_cell.angle_gamma   90.00
#
_symmetry.space_group_name_H-M   'P 1'
#
loop_
_entity.id
_entity.type
_entity.pdbx_description
1 polymer ?
#
loop_
_entity_poly.entity_id
_entity_poly.type
_entity_poly.pdbx_seq_one_letter_code
_entity_poly.pdbx_strand_id
1 'polypeptide(L)' 'MKYIVKVFDIKGQEMEFENTAIGEEKEISFENVKAAEAFIEGIKISLPSTWQYKIIPKEND' A
#
# COMPACT_ATOMS: atom_id res chain seq x y z
N MET A 1 14.36 -8.38 1.94
CA MET A 1 13.25 -8.17 2.90
C MET A 1 12.25 -7.29 2.18
N LYS A 2 11.04 -7.78 1.94
CA LYS A 2 10.05 -7.05 1.15
C LYS A 2 9.20 -6.14 2.03
N TYR A 3 8.56 -5.14 1.45
CA TYR A 3 7.67 -4.20 2.11
C TYR A 3 6.36 -4.15 1.38
N ILE A 4 5.24 -4.06 2.09
CA ILE A 4 3.92 -3.87 1.49
C ILE A 4 3.31 -2.59 2.01
N VAL A 5 2.49 -1.97 1.17
CA VAL A 5 1.69 -0.81 1.54
C VAL A 5 0.28 -1.29 1.83
N LYS A 6 -0.16 -1.09 3.06
CA LYS A 6 -1.55 -1.33 3.47
C LYS A 6 -2.26 0.00 3.66
N VAL A 7 -3.50 0.08 3.24
CA VAL A 7 -4.36 1.26 3.44
C VAL A 7 -5.51 0.92 4.39
N PHE A 8 -5.93 1.90 5.17
CA PHE A 8 -6.95 1.76 6.20
C PHE A 8 -7.94 2.92 6.10
N ASP A 9 -9.21 2.68 6.41
CA ASP A 9 -10.19 3.75 6.55
C ASP A 9 -10.04 4.52 7.88
N ILE A 10 -10.88 5.53 8.11
CA ILE A 10 -10.90 6.32 9.36
C ILE A 10 -11.25 5.50 10.60
N LYS A 11 -11.82 4.31 10.43
CA LYS A 11 -12.18 3.39 11.51
C LYS A 11 -11.07 2.37 11.76
N GLY A 12 -9.97 2.42 10.99
CA GLY A 12 -8.87 1.49 11.06
C GLY A 12 -9.13 0.15 10.36
N GLN A 13 -10.18 0.05 9.53
CA GLN A 13 -10.46 -1.14 8.74
C GLN A 13 -9.50 -1.18 7.55
N GLU A 14 -8.78 -2.30 7.39
CA GLU A 14 -7.91 -2.52 6.23
C GLU A 14 -8.77 -2.52 4.95
N MET A 15 -8.37 -1.69 4.00
CA MET A 15 -9.01 -1.58 2.71
C MET A 15 -8.14 -2.32 1.69
N GLU A 16 -8.74 -3.26 0.96
CA GLU A 16 -8.08 -3.79 -0.23
C GLU A 16 -8.08 -2.70 -1.29
N PHE A 17 -6.91 -2.31 -1.78
CA PHE A 17 -6.80 -1.45 -2.94
C PHE A 17 -6.49 -2.32 -4.15
N GLU A 18 -7.43 -2.42 -5.07
CA GLU A 18 -7.22 -3.11 -6.33
C GLU A 18 -6.46 -2.17 -7.26
N ASN A 19 -5.15 -2.39 -7.43
CA ASN A 19 -4.37 -1.58 -8.36
C ASN A 19 -4.57 -2.09 -9.78
N THR A 20 -5.60 -1.58 -10.45
CA THR A 20 -5.89 -1.90 -11.86
C THR A 20 -4.72 -1.62 -12.81
N ALA A 21 -3.70 -0.83 -12.40
CA ALA A 21 -2.51 -0.57 -13.19
C ALA A 21 -1.44 -1.68 -13.13
N ILE A 22 -1.48 -2.57 -12.13
CA ILE A 22 -0.43 -3.60 -11.91
C ILE A 22 -0.98 -5.04 -12.09
N GLY A 23 -2.24 -5.19 -12.52
CA GLY A 23 -2.89 -6.49 -12.73
C GLY A 23 -3.50 -7.03 -11.44
N GLU A 24 -4.09 -8.24 -11.50
CA GLU A 24 -4.85 -8.90 -10.42
C GLU A 24 -4.07 -9.19 -9.11
N GLU A 25 -2.88 -8.61 -8.94
CA GLU A 25 -2.14 -8.70 -7.68
C GLU A 25 -2.76 -7.79 -6.63
N LYS A 26 -3.48 -8.43 -5.70
CA LYS A 26 -4.10 -7.79 -4.53
C LYS A 26 -3.10 -7.20 -3.53
N GLU A 27 -1.81 -7.51 -3.65
CA GLU A 27 -0.78 -7.08 -2.71
C GLU A 27 0.52 -6.69 -3.44
N ILE A 28 0.84 -5.40 -3.44
CA ILE A 28 2.07 -4.90 -4.06
C ILE A 28 3.20 -4.96 -3.04
N SER A 29 4.22 -5.77 -3.34
CA SER A 29 5.43 -5.90 -2.54
C SER A 29 6.62 -5.18 -3.18
N PHE A 30 7.40 -4.48 -2.35
CA PHE A 30 8.54 -3.65 -2.74
C PHE A 30 9.81 -4.19 -2.10
N GLU A 31 10.92 -4.18 -2.83
CA GLU A 31 12.22 -4.64 -2.32
C GLU A 31 12.83 -3.68 -1.28
N ASN A 32 12.39 -2.43 -1.23
CA ASN A 32 12.89 -1.43 -0.28
C ASN A 32 11.77 -0.47 0.19
N VAL A 33 11.98 0.13 1.37
CA VAL A 33 11.03 1.09 1.98
C VAL A 33 10.82 2.30 1.07
N LYS A 34 11.89 2.84 0.48
CA LYS A 34 11.84 4.04 -0.36
C LYS A 34 10.91 3.88 -1.58
N ALA A 35 10.85 2.69 -2.15
CA ALA A 35 9.98 2.36 -3.27
C ALA A 35 8.51 2.27 -2.83
N ALA A 36 8.26 1.71 -1.64
CA ALA A 36 6.94 1.73 -1.03
C ALA A 36 6.48 3.16 -0.69
N GLU A 37 7.38 4.01 -0.18
CA GLU A 37 7.14 5.43 0.08
C GLU A 37 6.82 6.20 -1.21
N ALA A 38 7.66 6.05 -2.24
CA ALA A 38 7.43 6.72 -3.53
C ALA A 38 6.10 6.28 -4.17
N PHE A 39 5.75 4.99 -4.03
CA PHE A 39 4.48 4.47 -4.51
C PHE A 39 3.30 5.15 -3.81
N ILE A 40 3.28 5.16 -2.46
CA ILE A 40 2.18 5.80 -1.73
C ILE A 40 2.13 7.31 -1.99
N GLU A 41 3.26 7.99 -2.15
CA GLU A 41 3.29 9.40 -2.54
C GLU A 41 2.69 9.66 -3.93
N GLY A 42 2.85 8.72 -4.86
CA GLY A 42 2.23 8.77 -6.18
C GLY A 42 0.72 8.54 -6.15
N ILE A 43 0.24 7.64 -5.29
CA ILE A 43 -1.19 7.28 -5.24
C ILE A 43 -1.99 8.07 -4.20
N LYS A 44 -1.35 8.70 -3.19
CA LYS A 44 -2.05 9.43 -2.10
C LYS A 44 -2.96 10.54 -2.60
N ILE A 45 -2.67 11.11 -3.76
CA ILE A 45 -3.50 12.15 -4.37
C ILE A 45 -4.81 11.60 -4.96
N SER A 46 -4.81 10.32 -5.34
CA SER A 46 -5.95 9.59 -5.87
C SER A 46 -6.75 8.87 -4.78
N LEU A 47 -6.17 8.72 -3.58
CA LEU A 47 -6.84 8.14 -2.43
C LEU A 47 -7.71 9.18 -1.72
N PRO A 48 -8.84 8.77 -1.13
CA PRO A 48 -9.60 9.63 -0.23
C PRO A 48 -8.71 10.15 0.91
N SER A 49 -8.82 11.44 1.25
CA SER A 49 -8.05 12.08 2.32
C SER A 49 -8.30 11.50 3.72
N THR A 50 -9.37 10.72 3.84
CA THR A 50 -9.78 10.00 5.05
C THR A 50 -9.03 8.68 5.22
N TRP A 51 -8.33 8.21 4.19
CA TRP A 51 -7.60 6.95 4.26
C TRP A 51 -6.22 7.17 4.85
N GLN A 52 -5.81 6.23 5.70
CA GLN A 52 -4.49 6.15 6.28
C GLN A 52 -3.70 5.03 5.59
N TYR A 53 -2.38 5.09 5.62
CA TYR A 53 -1.54 4.03 5.07
C TYR A 53 -0.43 3.65 6.04
N LYS A 54 0.04 2.41 5.93
CA LYS A 54 1.23 1.92 6.63
C LYS A 54 2.09 1.09 5.67
N ILE A 55 3.38 1.33 5.76
CA ILE A 55 4.40 0.48 5.13
C ILE A 55 4.82 -0.54 6.18
N ILE A 56 4.62 -1.82 5.89
CA ILE A 56 5.02 -2.89 6.80
C ILE A 56 5.98 -3.85 6.10
N PRO A 57 6.98 -4.39 6.81
CA PRO A 57 7.79 -5.47 6.26
C PRO A 57 6.90 -6.68 6.00
N LYS A 58 7.01 -7.25 4.81
CA LYS A 58 6.46 -8.56 4.50
C LYS A 58 7.43 -9.59 5.04
N GLU A 59 7.03 -10.30 6.09
CA GLU A 59 7.73 -11.50 6.49
C GLU A 59 7.68 -12.47 5.31
N ASN A 60 8.85 -12.84 4.80
CA ASN A 60 8.96 -13.93 3.85
C ASN A 60 8.70 -15.21 4.68
N ASP A 61 7.48 -15.73 4.62
CA ASP A 61 7.19 -17.10 5.05
C ASP A 61 8.02 -18.10 4.23
#